data_AF-A0A453QVV7-F1
#
_entry.id   AF-A0A453QVV7-F1
#
_cell.length_a   1.000
_cell.length_b   1.000
_cell.length_c   1.000
_cell.angle_alpha   90.00
_cell.angle_beta   90.00
_cell.angle_gamma   90.00
#
_symmetry.space_group_name_H-M   'P 1'
#
loop_
_entity.id
_entity.type
_entity.pdbx_description
1 polymer ?
#
loop_
_entity_poly.entity_id
_entity_poly.type
_entity_poly.pdbx_seq_one_letter_code
_entity_poly.pdbx_strand_id
1 'polypeptide(L)' 'MDSIRVIGLQVPIDVLEVDGVYYGFSGCHRYEAHQRLGLPTIRCKVRRGTKETLR' A
#
# COMPACT_ATOMS: atom_id res chain seq x y z
N MET A 1 -1.13 8.60 13.19
CA MET A 1 -2.30 7.83 12.68
C MET A 1 -3.52 8.73 12.53
N ASP A 2 -3.73 9.69 13.43
CA ASP A 2 -4.82 10.68 13.37
C ASP A 2 -5.07 11.33 12.02
N SER A 3 -4.02 11.70 11.29
CA SER A 3 -4.17 12.28 9.95
C SER A 3 -4.97 11.37 8.99
N ILE A 4 -4.69 10.06 8.96
CA ILE A 4 -5.42 9.13 8.08
C ILE A 4 -6.88 8.99 8.52
N ARG A 5 -7.15 9.06 9.82
CA ARG A 5 -8.51 9.00 10.36
C ARG A 5 -9.33 10.26 10.03
N VAL A 6 -8.72 11.44 10.09
CA VAL A 6 -9.42 12.72 9.93
C VAL A 6 -9.51 13.15 8.47
N ILE A 7 -8.41 13.05 7.72
CA ILE A 7 -8.32 13.55 6.34
C ILE A 7 -8.09 12.43 5.32
N GLY A 8 -8.08 11.16 5.73
CA GLY A 8 -7.81 10.05 4.83
C GLY A 8 -6.33 9.96 4.42
N LEU A 9 -6.01 8.90 3.69
CA LEU A 9 -4.66 8.70 3.16
C LEU A 9 -4.39 9.64 1.99
N GLN A 10 -3.58 10.69 2.15
CA GLN A 10 -3.31 11.66 1.08
C GLN A 10 -2.39 11.13 -0.03
N VAL A 11 -1.33 10.40 0.35
CA VAL A 11 -0.36 9.82 -0.60
C VAL A 11 -0.55 8.31 -0.66
N PRO A 12 -0.83 7.71 -1.83
CA PRO A 12 -1.00 6.26 -1.96
C PRO A 12 0.30 5.52 -1.64
N ILE A 13 0.20 4.25 -1.25
CA ILE A 13 1.36 3.36 -1.15
C ILE A 13 1.75 2.85 -2.52
N ASP A 14 2.99 2.43 -2.71
CA ASP A 14 3.39 1.75 -3.94
C ASP A 14 3.32 0.24 -3.75
N VAL A 15 2.70 -0.42 -4.73
CA VAL A 15 2.64 -1.88 -4.80
C VAL A 15 3.16 -2.35 -6.15
N LEU A 16 3.85 -3.47 -6.17
CA LEU A 16 4.33 -4.13 -7.35
C LEU A 16 3.40 -5.31 -7.66
N GLU A 17 2.81 -5.34 -8.85
CA GLU A 17 2.03 -6.48 -9.32
C GLU A 17 2.94 -7.39 -10.16
N VAL A 18 3.02 -8.66 -9.77
CA VAL A 18 3.75 -9.71 -10.47
C VAL A 18 2.86 -10.95 -10.51
N ASP A 19 2.52 -11.40 -11.72
CA ASP A 19 1.68 -12.58 -11.95
C ASP A 19 0.34 -12.54 -11.16
N GLY A 20 -0.28 -11.36 -11.04
CA GLY A 20 -1.54 -11.16 -10.31
C GLY A 20 -1.41 -11.06 -8.79
N VAL A 21 -0.19 -11.16 -8.25
CA VAL A 21 0.11 -10.99 -6.82
C VAL A 21 0.65 -9.58 -6.57
N TYR A 22 0.11 -8.90 -5.54
CA TYR A 22 0.53 -7.55 -5.17
C TYR A 22 1.53 -7.57 -4.01
N TYR A 23 2.72 -7.04 -4.24
CA TYR A 23 3.81 -6.94 -3.27
C TYR A 23 3.99 -5.49 -2.82
N GLY A 24 3.89 -5.25 -1.51
CA GLY A 24 4.19 -3.94 -0.93
C GLY A 24 5.67 -3.75 -0.70
N PHE A 25 6.24 -2.64 -1.20
CA PHE A 25 7.65 -2.27 -0.97
C PHE A 25 7.80 -0.84 -0.44
N SER A 26 6.71 -0.08 -0.34
CA SER A 26 6.70 1.27 0.24
C SER A 26 5.48 1.45 1.15
N GLY A 27 5.59 2.38 2.12
CA GLY A 27 4.43 2.80 2.92
C GLY A 27 4.03 1.89 4.08
N CYS A 28 4.97 1.17 4.70
CA CYS A 28 4.72 0.30 5.86
C CYS A 28 3.93 0.97 6.99
N HIS A 29 4.29 2.19 7.42
CA HIS A 29 3.56 2.91 8.47
C HIS A 29 2.13 3.29 8.06
N ARG A 30 1.90 3.59 6.77
CA ARG A 30 0.58 3.93 6.24
C ARG A 30 -0.31 2.69 6.17
N TYR A 31 0.26 1.56 5.78
CA TYR A 31 -0.40 0.26 5.80
C TYR A 31 -0.76 -0.17 7.23
N GLU A 32 0.19 -0.09 8.16
CA GLU A 32 -0.06 -0.40 9.58
C GLU A 32 -1.15 0.49 10.16
N ALA A 33 -1.15 1.79 9.82
CA ALA A 33 -2.20 2.70 10.26
C ALA A 33 -3.59 2.28 9.74
N HIS A 34 -3.71 1.79 8.50
CA HIS A 34 -4.99 1.26 8.00
C HIS A 34 -5.41 0.00 8.76
N GLN A 35 -4.46 -0.90 9.06
CA GLN A 35 -4.75 -2.10 9.85
C GLN A 35 -5.24 -1.75 11.25
N ARG A 36 -4.55 -0.84 11.96
CA ARG A 36 -4.93 -0.40 13.31
C ARG A 36 -6.25 0.38 13.33
N LEU A 37 -6.58 1.09 12.26
CA LEU A 37 -7.86 1.79 12.09
C LEU A 37 -8.99 0.88 11.61
N GLY A 38 -8.73 -0.39 11.30
CA GLY A 38 -9.74 -1.33 10.80
C GLY A 38 -10.28 -0.99 9.41
N LEU A 39 -9.50 -0.28 8.59
CA LEU A 39 -9.91 0.12 7.25
C LEU A 39 -9.80 -1.09 6.30
N PRO A 40 -10.86 -1.44 5.54
CA PRO A 40 -10.88 -2.64 4.72
C PRO A 40 -10.00 -2.55 3.46
N THR A 41 -9.66 -1.34 3.01
CA THR A 41 -8.90 -1.09 1.80
C THR A 41 -7.92 0.08 1.99
N ILE A 42 -6.84 0.10 1.19
CA ILE A 42 -5.85 1.17 1.17
C ILE A 42 -5.58 1.60 -0.29
N ARG A 43 -5.47 2.91 -0.53
CA ARG A 43 -5.16 3.43 -1.86
C ARG A 43 -3.70 3.12 -2.22
N CYS A 44 -3.51 2.50 -3.38
CA CYS A 44 -2.20 2.12 -3.89
C CYS A 44 -1.98 2.60 -5.32
N LYS A 45 -0.72 2.88 -5.66
CA LYS A 45 -0.23 3.05 -7.02
C LYS A 45 0.43 1.74 -7.43
N VAL A 46 -0.21 1.04 -8.37
CA VAL A 46 0.27 -0.24 -8.87
C VAL A 46 1.35 0.00 -9.93
N ARG A 47 2.50 -0.63 -9.76
CA ARG A 47 3.51 -0.78 -10.80
C ARG A 47 3.52 -2.23 -11.27
N ARG A 48 3.56 -2.46 -12.57
CA ARG A 48 3.69 -3.82 -13.12
C ARG A 48 5.16 -4.21 -13.14
N GLY A 49 5.47 -5.36 -12.56
CA GLY A 49 6.81 -5.93 -12.52
C GLY A 49 6.87 -7.32 -13.12
N THR A 50 8.08 -7.84 -13.23
CA THR A 50 8.35 -9.25 -13.54
C THR A 50 8.97 -9.92 -12.31
N LYS A 51 9.15 -11.24 -12.33
CA LYS A 51 9.88 -11.96 -11.27
C LYS A 51 11.30 -11.46 -11.06
N GLU A 52 11.94 -10.89 -12.09
CA GLU A 52 13.23 -10.21 -11.95
C GLU A 52 13.15 -8.93 -11.12
N THR A 53 12.02 -8.25 -11.12
CA THR A 53 11.81 -7.02 -10.30
C THR A 53 11.72 -7.33 -8.79
N LEU A 54 11.51 -8.59 -8.42
CA LEU A 54 11.46 -9.04 -7.02
C LEU A 54 12.83 -9.49 -6.48
N ARG A 55 13.86 -9.57 -7.32
CA ARG A 55 15.21 -10.02 -6.93
C ARG A 55 16.03 -8.93 -6.24
#